data_AF-A0A6I6DQ08-F1
#
_entry.id   AF-A0A6I6DQ08-F1
#
_cell.length_a   1.000
_cell.length_b   1.000
_cell.length_c   1.000
_cell.angle_alpha   90.00
_cell.angle_beta   90.00
_cell.angle_gamma   90.00
#
_symmetry.space_group_name_H-M   'P 1'
#
loop_
_entity.id
_entity.type
_entity.pdbx_description
1 polymer ?
#
loop_
_entity_poly.entity_id
_entity_poly.type
_entity_poly.pdbx_seq_one_letter_code
_entity_poly.pdbx_strand_id
1 'polypeptide(L)' 'MSKLQLIDATCQVEQAQAVLSMWLEITTKDSHPDLPRLIGSVLTLLHGVPEAMDEAEEQLADYVMREHREGKA' A
#
# COMPACT_ATOMS: atom_id res chain seq x y z
N MET A 1 20.26 7.48 0.39
CA MET A 1 18.86 7.14 0.74
C MET A 1 18.89 5.75 1.36
N SER A 2 18.30 5.55 2.54
CA SER A 2 18.11 4.21 3.12
C SER A 2 17.13 3.42 2.25
N LYS A 3 17.33 2.11 2.14
CA LYS A 3 16.40 1.21 1.45
C LYS A 3 15.13 1.10 2.30
N LEU A 4 14.01 1.58 1.77
CA LEU A 4 12.69 1.43 2.39
C LEU A 4 12.39 -0.08 2.55
N GLN A 5 11.97 -0.50 3.74
CA GLN A 5 11.52 -1.88 3.94
C GLN A 5 10.13 -2.06 3.34
N LEU A 6 9.79 -3.28 2.94
CA LEU A 6 8.49 -3.56 2.30
C LEU A 6 7.34 -3.22 3.26
N ILE A 7 7.49 -3.57 4.54
CA ILE A 7 6.53 -3.22 5.60
C ILE A 7 6.31 -1.70 5.74
N ASP A 8 7.38 -0.91 5.65
CA ASP A 8 7.27 0.55 5.72
C ASP A 8 6.52 1.09 4.49
N ALA A 9 6.76 0.48 3.32
CA ALA A 9 6.09 0.84 2.08
C ALA A 9 4.61 0.47 2.12
N THR A 10 4.23 -0.70 2.66
CA THR A 10 2.82 -1.09 2.86
C THR A 10 2.12 -0.03 3.69
N CYS A 11 2.69 0.31 4.86
CA CYS A 11 2.10 1.27 5.78
C CYS A 11 1.95 2.67 5.14
N GLN A 12 2.89 3.08 4.29
CA GLN A 12 2.78 4.34 3.54
C GLN A 12 1.61 4.33 2.54
N VAL A 13 1.36 3.20 1.87
CA VAL A 13 0.22 3.07 0.95
C VAL A 13 -1.10 3.13 1.71
N GLU A 14 -1.22 2.41 2.82
CA GLU A 14 -2.41 2.46 3.68
C GLU A 14 -2.70 3.88 4.18
N GLN A 15 -1.66 4.58 4.66
CA GLN A 15 -1.77 5.97 5.10
C GLN A 15 -2.21 6.89 3.95
N ALA A 16 -1.64 6.72 2.75
CA ALA A 16 -2.04 7.49 1.58
C ALA A 16 -3.51 7.26 1.23
N GLN A 17 -3.98 6.01 1.27
CA GLN A 17 -5.40 5.67 1.06
C GLN A 17 -6.31 6.30 2.12
N ALA A 18 -5.89 6.34 3.39
CA ALA A 18 -6.65 6.98 4.47
C ALA A 18 -6.77 8.50 4.25
N VAL A 19 -5.67 9.16 3.89
CA VAL A 19 -5.66 10.60 3.58
C VAL A 19 -6.53 10.91 2.36
N LEU A 20 -6.42 10.12 1.30
CA LEU A 20 -7.24 10.27 0.09
C LEU A 20 -8.73 10.05 0.39
N SER A 21 -9.08 9.07 1.21
CA SER A 21 -10.46 8.84 1.64
C SER A 21 -11.00 10.03 2.43
N MET A 22 -10.22 10.55 3.38
CA MET A 22 -10.58 11.77 4.13
C MET A 22 -10.77 12.97 3.18
N TRP A 23 -9.90 13.14 2.19
CA TRP A 23 -10.03 14.21 1.20
C TRP A 23 -11.28 14.06 0.35
N LEU A 24 -11.64 12.84 -0.03
CA LEU A 24 -12.86 12.56 -0.77
C LEU A 24 -14.10 12.97 0.04
N GLU A 25 -14.13 12.64 1.33
CA GLU A 25 -15.24 12.95 2.23
C GLU A 25 -15.46 14.45 2.44
N ILE A 26 -14.38 15.24 2.48
CA ILE A 26 -14.47 16.70 2.68
C ILE A 26 -14.68 17.49 1.38
N THR A 27 -14.73 16.83 0.22
CA THR A 27 -15.03 17.53 -1.04
C THR A 27 -16.43 18.15 -0.98
N THR A 28 -16.54 19.41 -1.41
CA THR A 28 -17.78 20.19 -1.35
C THR A 28 -18.25 20.60 -2.75
N LYS A 29 -19.45 21.20 -2.83
CA LYS A 29 -20.03 21.71 -4.08
C LYS A 29 -19.21 22.84 -4.72
N ASP A 30 -18.37 23.51 -3.93
CA ASP A 30 -17.47 24.58 -4.37
C ASP A 30 -16.10 24.05 -4.82
N SER A 31 -15.83 22.76 -4.64
CA SER A 31 -14.61 22.11 -5.12
C SER A 31 -14.64 21.96 -6.64
N HIS A 32 -13.47 21.77 -7.27
CA HIS A 32 -13.41 21.45 -8.69
C HIS A 32 -14.26 20.19 -8.98
N PRO A 33 -15.15 20.20 -9.99
CA PRO A 33 -16.14 19.15 -10.19
C PRO A 33 -15.53 17.76 -10.40
N ASP A 34 -14.31 17.70 -10.92
CA ASP A 34 -13.59 16.44 -11.13
C ASP A 34 -12.77 15.97 -9.93
N LEU A 35 -12.58 16.80 -8.89
CA LEU A 35 -11.71 16.45 -7.75
C LEU A 35 -12.13 15.13 -7.05
N PRO A 36 -13.43 14.88 -6.74
CA PRO A 36 -13.84 13.61 -6.15
C PRO A 36 -13.54 12.41 -7.06
N ARG A 37 -13.70 12.59 -8.38
CA ARG A 37 -13.44 11.54 -9.38
C ARG A 37 -11.95 11.22 -9.47
N LEU A 38 -11.09 12.24 -9.44
CA LEU A 38 -9.65 12.08 -9.47
C LEU A 38 -9.15 11.34 -8.22
N ILE A 39 -9.62 11.75 -7.03
CA ILE A 39 -9.27 11.07 -5.77
C ILE A 39 -9.76 9.61 -5.79
N GLY A 40 -11.01 9.37 -6.19
CA GLY A 40 -11.57 8.02 -6.30
C GLY A 40 -10.81 7.14 -7.31
N SER A 41 -10.30 7.73 -8.39
CA SER A 41 -9.47 7.01 -9.37
C SER A 41 -8.14 6.57 -8.76
N VAL A 42 -7.49 7.43 -7.96
CA VAL A 42 -6.25 7.05 -7.25
C VAL A 42 -6.52 5.97 -6.20
N LEU A 43 -7.60 6.09 -5.42
CA LEU A 43 -8.00 5.05 -4.46
C LEU A 43 -8.23 3.69 -5.15
N THR A 44 -8.86 3.71 -6.33
CA THR A 44 -9.09 2.51 -7.14
C THR A 44 -7.76 1.89 -7.61
N LEU A 45 -6.79 2.70 -8.00
CA LEU A 45 -5.45 2.21 -8.39
C LEU A 45 -4.67 1.60 -7.22
N LEU A 46 -4.88 2.10 -6.01
CA LEU A 46 -4.22 1.60 -4.80
C LEU A 46 -4.95 0.40 -4.16
N HIS A 47 -6.15 0.07 -4.62
CA HIS A 47 -6.94 -1.03 -4.06
C HIS A 47 -6.22 -2.37 -4.22
N GLY A 48 -6.04 -3.11 -3.12
CA GLY A 48 -5.36 -4.41 -3.12
C GLY A 48 -3.82 -4.33 -3.09
N VAL A 49 -3.24 -3.13 -3.18
CA VAL A 49 -1.78 -2.96 -3.17
C VAL A 49 -1.17 -3.31 -1.81
N PRO A 50 -1.67 -2.82 -0.66
CA PRO A 50 -1.15 -3.22 0.64
C PRO A 50 -1.17 -4.74 0.86
N GLU A 51 -2.26 -5.40 0.49
CA GLU A 51 -2.44 -6.84 0.66
C GLU A 51 -1.44 -7.64 -0.19
N ALA A 52 -1.22 -7.22 -1.44
CA ALA A 52 -0.22 -7.85 -2.30
C ALA A 52 1.22 -7.64 -1.79
N MET A 53 1.49 -6.51 -1.12
CA MET A 53 2.79 -6.23 -0.51
C MET A 53 3.01 -7.08 0.75
N ASP A 54 1.99 -7.24 1.58
CA ASP A 54 2.05 -8.11 2.76
C ASP A 54 2.23 -9.58 2.37
N GLU A 55 1.52 -10.06 1.34
CA GLU A 55 1.71 -11.41 0.80
C GLU A 55 3.15 -11.60 0.29
N ALA A 56 3.71 -10.59 -0.39
CA ALA A 56 5.08 -10.65 -0.86
C ALA A 56 6.10 -10.70 0.30
N GLU A 57 5.88 -9.95 1.38
CA GLU A 57 6.73 -10.00 2.58
C GLU A 57 6.67 -11.38 3.25
N GLU A 58 5.48 -11.99 3.36
CA GLU A 58 5.30 -13.34 3.90
C GLU A 58 6.05 -14.39 3.04
N GLN A 59 5.90 -14.33 1.72
CA GLN A 59 6.59 -15.25 0.80
C GLN A 59 8.11 -15.11 0.88
N LEU A 60 8.63 -13.87 1.05
CA LEU A 60 10.05 -13.62 1.24
C LEU A 60 10.56 -14.20 2.57
N ALA A 61 9.81 -14.03 3.66
CA ALA A 61 10.13 -14.61 4.95
C ALA A 61 10.18 -16.16 4.88
N ASP A 62 9.20 -16.77 4.23
CA ASP A 62 9.13 -18.22 4.03
C ASP A 62 10.29 -18.76 3.18
N TYR A 63 10.67 -18.03 2.14
CA TYR A 63 11.84 -18.37 1.33
C TYR A 63 13.12 -18.38 2.16
N VAL A 64 13.39 -17.31 2.92
CA VAL A 64 14.57 -17.18 3.78
C VAL A 64 14.62 -18.30 4.82
N MET A 65 13.48 -18.64 5.41
CA MET A 65 13.40 -19.71 6.41
C MET A 65 13.65 -21.10 5.82
N ARG A 66 13.20 -21.37 4.59
CA ARG A 66 13.51 -22.63 3.88
C ARG A 66 14.98 -22.73 3.52
N GLU A 67 15.56 -21.70 2.92
CA GLU A 67 16.98 -21.65 2.58
C GLU A 67 17.87 -21.90 3.81
N HIS A 68 17.53 -21.31 4.95
CA HIS A 68 18.24 -21.55 6.21
C HIS A 68 18.12 -22.97 6.77
N ARG A 69 17.02 -23.68 6.50
CA ARG A 69 16.85 -25.09 6.91
C ARG A 69 17.65 -26.01 6.00
N GLU A 70 17.64 -25.74 4.70
CA GLU A 70 18.32 -26.56 3.68
C GLU A 70 19.84 -26.38 3.72
N GLY A 71 20.34 -25.16 3.97
CA GLY A 71 21.79 -24.91 4.12
C GLY A 71 22.42 -25.41 5.43
N LYS A 72 21.62 -25.98 6.33
CA LYS A 72 22.08 -26.59 7.60
C LYS A 72 22.05 -28.12 7.58
N ALA A 73 21.65 -28.73 6.47
CA ALA A 73 21.71 -30.18 6.22
C ALA A 73 23.02 -30.55 5.49
#